data_AF-A0A6N2DCN4-F1
#
_entry.id   AF-A0A6N2DCN4-F1
#
_cell.length_a   1.000
_cell.length_b   1.000
_cell.length_c   1.000
_cell.angle_alpha   90.00
_cell.angle_beta   90.00
_cell.angle_gamma   90.00
#
_symmetry.space_group_name_H-M   'P 1'
#
loop_
_entity.id
_entity.type
_entity.pdbx_description
1 polymer ?
#
loop_
_entity_poly.entity_id
_entity_poly.type
_entity_poly.pdbx_seq_one_letter_code
_entity_poly.pdbx_strand_id
1 'polypeptide(L)'
;MSAGWGGRRCARRCAGADSRGRRTMMRERGAGGWGVWVVGVLLALGGAPACGDEGGAAGSSSASDTDSGVSVGSSGALTSGAGSSGPGTVDPSGVEPSGSGTGSVEPGTGEPSGTGTGTGEPSGTGTGTVDPSGVEPTGSWQPWADRVVWPEGERRAGGFGYTNSSPRRVDPGDGGEALVVVGAATDDDAQGEVVAWDVADGRERWRVRTRGEIFGSAVSVSRADGGVDVLMAGRDATLVRLDASTGAEVWAFDPEAEDEPGSWFNFYSPTVVGDVTGDGEPDIVVANGGDVMAEPFEPRGAGHLVLLSGASGEVVQRLRAPDGMETYMSTLLLEAGAGGEEPWVLFGTGGETFAGSLWRIPLAALVVGDAGAFEELVAPVTHKGIIAPPVLVDLDGSGVEDIIAPMYDGRVVALSGADGSSLWEVDVRGLGAEGWPELETMSSPALGRFGEERVLAVATTWSIGAFPAFTGGVRVVMDARTGSVLWWDVDDTGFAASPVAVSLGGGGRDAFVFVSTSPGPLAESTELLVLDGLAGPEIRVRWPGATLGTPWIGEGAAGELVMWRPVYGVDGVDDPAPGRSRWWVDVHRLGVEAPAWVAWPGYLGYGGAGRWTGP
;
A
#
# COMPACT_ATOMS: atom_id res chain seq x y z
N MET A 1 -73.58 -30.78 -21.29
CA MET A 1 -73.10 -30.21 -22.56
C MET A 1 -71.58 -30.44 -22.57
N SER A 2 -71.02 -31.46 -23.23
CA SER A 2 -70.89 -31.75 -24.68
C SER A 2 -69.76 -30.96 -25.37
N ALA A 3 -68.77 -31.57 -26.04
CA ALA A 3 -68.41 -33.00 -26.13
C ALA A 3 -67.00 -33.24 -26.74
N GLY A 4 -66.24 -34.20 -26.19
CA GLY A 4 -65.28 -35.08 -26.91
C GLY A 4 -63.89 -34.54 -27.35
N TRP A 5 -62.93 -35.41 -27.71
CA TRP A 5 -62.89 -36.88 -27.58
C TRP A 5 -61.45 -37.47 -27.72
N GLY A 6 -61.01 -38.30 -26.77
CA GLY A 6 -59.89 -39.28 -26.92
C GLY A 6 -58.42 -38.77 -26.84
N GLY A 7 -57.45 -39.48 -26.25
CA GLY A 7 -57.53 -40.49 -25.18
C GLY A 7 -56.51 -41.65 -25.19
N ARG A 8 -56.05 -42.06 -23.99
CA ARG A 8 -55.26 -43.28 -23.61
C ARG A 8 -53.73 -43.17 -23.84
N ARG A 9 -52.81 -43.81 -23.08
CA ARG A 9 -52.71 -44.54 -21.77
C ARG A 9 -51.18 -44.76 -21.52
N CYS A 10 -50.58 -45.09 -20.37
CA CYS A 10 -50.89 -45.35 -18.93
C CYS A 10 -49.59 -45.01 -18.13
N ALA A 11 -49.51 -44.68 -16.83
CA ALA A 11 -50.28 -44.95 -15.60
C ALA A 11 -49.97 -46.30 -14.88
N ARG A 12 -49.12 -46.24 -13.82
CA ARG A 12 -48.94 -47.14 -12.64
C ARG A 12 -47.64 -46.72 -11.89
N ARG A 13 -47.46 -46.85 -10.57
CA ARG A 13 -48.36 -47.28 -9.45
C ARG A 13 -47.81 -46.73 -8.12
N CYS A 14 -48.66 -46.58 -7.09
CA CYS A 14 -48.24 -46.13 -5.76
C CYS A 14 -47.84 -47.28 -4.81
N ALA A 15 -46.89 -47.01 -3.92
CA ALA A 15 -46.70 -47.58 -2.59
C ALA A 15 -45.92 -46.51 -1.77
N GLY A 16 -46.03 -46.40 -0.44
CA GLY A 16 -46.75 -47.22 0.54
C GLY A 16 -45.89 -47.30 1.80
N ALA A 17 -46.20 -46.50 2.83
CA ALA A 17 -45.24 -46.15 3.88
C ALA A 17 -45.31 -47.01 5.15
N ASP A 18 -44.14 -47.24 5.74
CA ASP A 18 -43.88 -47.49 7.17
C ASP A 18 -42.35 -47.22 7.39
N SER A 19 -41.80 -46.84 8.54
CA SER A 19 -42.35 -46.58 9.88
C SER A 19 -41.43 -45.60 10.64
N ARG A 20 -41.93 -44.91 11.69
CA ARG A 20 -41.20 -44.41 12.90
C ARG A 20 -39.87 -43.61 12.66
N GLY A 21 -39.70 -42.35 13.05
CA GLY A 21 -40.49 -41.46 13.90
C GLY A 21 -39.72 -41.01 15.16
N ARG A 22 -39.20 -39.77 15.14
CA ARG A 22 -38.77 -38.98 16.33
C ARG A 22 -38.82 -37.49 15.97
N ARG A 23 -38.86 -36.62 16.99
CA ARG A 23 -39.01 -35.17 16.84
C ARG A 23 -37.66 -34.47 16.67
N THR A 24 -37.61 -33.47 15.80
CA THR A 24 -36.65 -32.36 15.84
C THR A 24 -37.46 -31.07 15.83
N MET A 25 -37.03 -30.04 16.58
CA MET A 25 -37.73 -28.75 16.61
C MET A 25 -37.54 -28.01 15.28
N MET A 26 -38.58 -27.30 14.82
CA MET A 26 -38.38 -26.22 13.86
C MET A 26 -37.64 -25.09 14.58
N ARG A 27 -36.48 -24.70 14.06
CA ARG A 27 -35.92 -23.36 14.25
C ARG A 27 -36.17 -22.63 12.94
N GLU A 28 -37.09 -21.66 12.96
CA GLU A 28 -37.34 -20.83 11.79
C GLU A 28 -36.07 -20.04 11.48
N ARG A 29 -35.49 -20.28 10.29
CA ARG A 29 -34.54 -19.33 9.69
C ARG A 29 -35.36 -18.38 8.83
N GLY A 30 -35.47 -17.13 9.26
CA GLY A 30 -35.96 -16.06 8.39
C GLY A 30 -35.03 -15.92 7.19
N ALA A 31 -35.60 -15.77 6.00
CA ALA A 31 -34.82 -15.53 4.79
C ALA A 31 -34.39 -14.06 4.72
N GLY A 32 -33.28 -13.74 5.37
CA GLY A 32 -32.48 -12.57 5.00
C GLY A 32 -31.76 -12.87 3.68
N GLY A 33 -31.92 -11.98 2.69
CA GLY A 33 -31.10 -12.00 1.49
C GLY A 33 -29.73 -11.41 1.82
N TRP A 34 -28.67 -12.05 1.36
CA TRP A 34 -27.29 -11.57 1.53
C TRP A 34 -26.89 -10.90 0.22
N GLY A 35 -26.46 -9.64 0.30
CA GLY A 35 -26.02 -8.85 -0.85
C GLY A 35 -24.49 -8.78 -0.87
N VAL A 36 -23.90 -9.03 -2.03
CA VAL A 36 -22.46 -8.90 -2.26
C VAL A 36 -22.20 -7.49 -2.80
N TRP A 37 -21.41 -6.69 -2.09
CA TRP A 37 -21.10 -5.31 -2.49
C TRP A 37 -19.89 -5.26 -3.43
N VAL A 38 -20.09 -5.65 -4.70
CA VAL A 38 -19.25 -5.15 -5.81
C VAL A 38 -19.90 -3.85 -6.32
N VAL A 39 -19.20 -2.72 -6.22
CA VAL A 39 -19.71 -1.39 -6.63
C VAL A 39 -19.62 -1.20 -8.15
N GLY A 40 -20.40 -2.01 -8.88
CA GLY A 40 -20.59 -1.88 -10.34
C GLY A 40 -21.66 -0.85 -10.69
N VAL A 41 -21.27 0.39 -10.97
CA VAL A 41 -22.21 1.52 -11.21
C VAL A 41 -22.90 1.43 -12.58
N LEU A 42 -24.06 0.78 -12.62
CA LEU A 42 -24.88 0.62 -13.83
C LEU A 42 -25.71 1.89 -14.14
N LEU A 43 -25.14 2.80 -14.95
CA LEU A 43 -25.83 4.01 -15.42
C LEU A 43 -26.93 3.71 -16.45
N ALA A 44 -28.19 3.78 -16.02
CA ALA A 44 -29.35 3.66 -16.89
C ALA A 44 -29.63 4.97 -17.65
N LEU A 45 -29.17 5.05 -18.91
CA LEU A 45 -29.47 6.18 -19.80
C LEU A 45 -30.97 6.21 -20.21
N GLY A 46 -31.72 7.13 -19.60
CA GLY A 46 -33.11 7.46 -19.97
C GLY A 46 -33.19 8.65 -20.94
N GLY A 47 -33.98 8.54 -22.00
CA GLY A 47 -34.03 9.52 -23.08
C GLY A 47 -34.77 10.83 -22.77
N ALA A 48 -34.34 11.90 -23.45
CA ALA A 48 -35.00 13.22 -23.50
C ALA A 48 -36.09 13.27 -24.61
N PRO A 49 -36.75 14.43 -24.87
CA PRO A 49 -37.25 15.49 -23.98
C PRO A 49 -38.78 15.68 -24.13
N ALA A 50 -39.39 16.55 -23.32
CA ALA A 50 -40.74 17.07 -23.55
C ALA A 50 -40.82 18.59 -23.24
N CYS A 51 -41.63 19.33 -23.98
CA CYS A 51 -41.76 20.79 -23.87
C CYS A 51 -43.15 21.23 -23.37
N GLY A 52 -43.20 22.42 -22.75
CA GLY A 52 -44.42 23.17 -22.44
C GLY A 52 -45.04 22.87 -21.07
N ASP A 53 -45.84 23.77 -20.48
CA ASP A 53 -45.96 25.21 -20.76
C ASP A 53 -46.65 25.91 -19.55
N GLU A 54 -46.79 27.24 -19.62
CA GLU A 54 -47.68 28.12 -18.83
C GLU A 54 -47.66 28.08 -17.27
N GLY A 55 -47.11 29.15 -16.68
CA GLY A 55 -47.89 30.10 -15.88
C GLY A 55 -48.56 29.68 -14.55
N GLY A 56 -48.03 30.18 -13.43
CA GLY A 56 -48.71 30.25 -12.13
C GLY A 56 -48.15 31.37 -11.25
N ALA A 57 -49.02 32.13 -10.55
CA ALA A 57 -48.62 33.33 -9.81
C ALA A 57 -49.34 33.48 -8.46
N ALA A 58 -48.79 34.34 -7.59
CA ALA A 58 -49.22 34.68 -6.23
C ALA A 58 -48.99 33.58 -5.15
N GLY A 59 -48.79 33.92 -3.88
CA GLY A 59 -48.77 35.27 -3.30
C GLY A 59 -48.39 35.34 -1.81
N SER A 60 -48.21 36.57 -1.35
CA SER A 60 -47.83 37.02 0.00
C SER A 60 -48.67 36.50 1.18
N SER A 61 -48.06 36.38 2.37
CA SER A 61 -48.50 37.12 3.59
C SER A 61 -47.44 37.04 4.71
N SER A 62 -47.68 37.71 5.84
CA SER A 62 -46.67 38.05 6.87
C SER A 62 -47.29 38.24 8.27
N ALA A 63 -46.46 38.12 9.32
CA ALA A 63 -46.74 38.50 10.72
C ALA A 63 -47.79 37.64 11.47
N SER A 64 -47.88 37.59 12.81
CA SER A 64 -46.90 37.77 13.92
C SER A 64 -47.56 37.29 15.24
N ASP A 65 -46.79 37.24 16.35
CA ASP A 65 -47.28 37.29 17.75
C ASP A 65 -48.10 36.07 18.30
N THR A 66 -48.21 35.73 19.59
CA THR A 66 -47.56 36.11 20.88
C THR A 66 -47.95 35.11 22.00
N ASP A 67 -47.06 34.86 22.98
CA ASP A 67 -47.28 34.52 24.43
C ASP A 67 -48.27 33.37 24.85
N SER A 68 -48.30 32.79 26.07
CA SER A 68 -47.60 32.96 27.37
C SER A 68 -47.77 31.71 28.28
N GLY A 69 -46.98 31.59 29.37
CA GLY A 69 -47.27 30.73 30.55
C GLY A 69 -46.20 29.66 30.91
N VAL A 70 -45.29 29.78 31.91
CA VAL A 70 -45.43 29.92 33.40
C VAL A 70 -45.84 28.61 34.10
N SER A 71 -45.18 28.05 35.14
CA SER A 71 -43.87 28.18 35.88
C SER A 71 -43.70 26.90 36.77
N VAL A 72 -42.78 26.60 37.71
CA VAL A 72 -41.73 27.20 38.60
C VAL A 72 -40.69 26.05 38.90
N GLY A 73 -39.43 26.18 39.35
CA GLY A 73 -38.51 27.31 39.57
C GLY A 73 -37.54 27.11 40.78
N SER A 74 -36.50 27.96 40.91
CA SER A 74 -35.53 28.12 42.03
C SER A 74 -34.55 26.94 42.34
N SER A 75 -33.29 27.13 42.80
CA SER A 75 -32.39 28.31 42.98
C SER A 75 -30.95 27.78 43.29
N GLY A 76 -29.82 28.52 43.22
CA GLY A 76 -29.55 29.95 42.98
C GLY A 76 -28.05 30.18 42.69
N ALA A 77 -27.53 31.42 42.78
CA ALA A 77 -26.18 31.78 42.28
C ALA A 77 -25.50 32.97 43.02
N LEU A 78 -24.28 33.32 42.57
CA LEU A 78 -23.59 34.65 42.56
C LEU A 78 -22.28 34.88 43.39
N THR A 79 -21.17 34.94 42.63
CA THR A 79 -20.14 36.02 42.53
C THR A 79 -19.26 36.53 43.71
N SER A 80 -17.94 36.38 43.50
CA SER A 80 -16.85 37.40 43.53
C SER A 80 -16.51 38.24 44.79
N GLY A 81 -15.20 38.34 45.07
CA GLY A 81 -14.54 39.37 45.89
C GLY A 81 -13.01 39.31 45.71
N ALA A 82 -12.28 40.43 45.86
CA ALA A 82 -10.86 40.53 45.50
C ALA A 82 -9.94 41.02 46.64
N GLY A 83 -8.63 40.76 46.55
CA GLY A 83 -7.59 41.26 47.44
C GLY A 83 -6.19 40.86 47.00
N SER A 84 -5.20 41.74 47.11
CA SER A 84 -3.86 41.60 46.52
C SER A 84 -2.71 41.78 47.51
N SER A 85 -1.57 41.13 47.27
CA SER A 85 -0.21 41.66 47.53
C SER A 85 0.90 40.67 47.13
N GLY A 86 1.98 41.20 46.52
CA GLY A 86 3.34 40.64 46.56
C GLY A 86 4.25 41.61 47.35
N PRO A 87 5.56 41.72 47.08
CA PRO A 87 6.40 41.01 46.09
C PRO A 87 7.68 40.40 46.70
N GLY A 88 8.61 39.89 45.87
CA GLY A 88 9.98 39.57 46.32
C GLY A 88 10.87 38.95 45.23
N THR A 89 11.80 39.73 44.68
CA THR A 89 12.81 39.31 43.67
C THR A 89 14.23 39.45 44.21
N VAL A 90 15.07 38.42 44.10
CA VAL A 90 16.54 38.55 44.23
C VAL A 90 17.26 37.54 43.31
N ASP A 91 18.14 38.06 42.47
CA ASP A 91 19.42 37.45 42.05
C ASP A 91 20.53 38.42 42.51
N PRO A 92 21.72 37.96 42.93
CA PRO A 92 22.87 38.27 42.08
C PRO A 92 24.05 37.27 42.11
N SER A 93 24.54 36.94 40.90
CA SER A 93 25.97 36.90 40.50
C SER A 93 27.01 36.11 41.33
N GLY A 94 27.49 35.01 40.73
CA GLY A 94 28.91 34.77 40.36
C GLY A 94 30.03 34.65 41.42
N VAL A 95 30.93 33.67 41.21
CA VAL A 95 32.39 33.76 41.43
C VAL A 95 33.11 32.58 40.77
N GLU A 96 34.14 32.88 39.97
CA GLU A 96 35.23 31.98 39.56
C GLU A 96 36.45 32.28 40.45
N PRO A 97 37.42 31.36 40.70
CA PRO A 97 38.44 31.10 39.67
C PRO A 97 39.25 29.75 39.72
N SER A 98 40.02 29.57 38.65
CA SER A 98 41.29 28.79 38.53
C SER A 98 41.23 27.26 38.43
N GLY A 99 42.06 26.60 37.61
CA GLY A 99 42.93 27.17 36.55
C GLY A 99 44.08 26.26 36.08
N SER A 100 44.52 26.45 34.83
CA SER A 100 45.64 25.79 34.13
C SER A 100 45.47 24.28 33.83
N GLY A 101 46.05 23.72 32.75
CA GLY A 101 46.92 24.33 31.74
C GLY A 101 47.00 23.52 30.43
N THR A 102 47.66 24.09 29.42
CA THR A 102 47.75 23.55 28.05
C THR A 102 48.83 22.47 27.89
N GLY A 103 48.66 21.58 26.89
CA GLY A 103 49.65 20.54 26.56
C GLY A 103 49.45 19.93 25.16
N SER A 104 49.96 20.59 24.13
CA SER A 104 50.01 20.10 22.74
C SER A 104 51.33 19.39 22.45
N VAL A 105 51.31 18.26 21.73
CA VAL A 105 52.52 17.54 21.27
C VAL A 105 52.32 17.03 19.83
N GLU A 106 53.30 17.28 18.97
CA GLU A 106 53.36 16.83 17.58
C GLU A 106 54.06 15.45 17.45
N PRO A 107 53.73 14.63 16.43
CA PRO A 107 54.57 13.50 16.04
C PRO A 107 55.75 13.96 15.16
N GLY A 108 56.98 13.66 15.59
CA GLY A 108 58.21 14.02 14.89
C GLY A 108 58.61 13.10 13.73
N THR A 109 59.59 13.55 12.93
CA THR A 109 60.06 12.89 11.69
C THR A 109 61.28 11.97 11.88
N GLY A 110 61.48 11.02 10.95
CA GLY A 110 62.74 10.28 10.83
C GLY A 110 62.66 9.01 9.97
N GLU A 111 63.32 9.01 8.79
CA GLU A 111 63.68 7.78 8.06
C GLU A 111 64.87 7.07 8.73
N PRO A 112 65.16 5.78 8.41
CA PRO A 112 66.19 5.57 7.38
C PRO A 112 66.03 4.35 6.46
N SER A 113 66.44 4.56 5.20
CA SER A 113 67.00 3.61 4.21
C SER A 113 67.07 2.11 4.54
N GLY A 114 66.41 1.29 3.72
CA GLY A 114 66.43 -0.16 3.82
C GLY A 114 67.65 -0.92 3.26
N THR A 115 67.51 -2.25 3.22
CA THR A 115 68.12 -3.19 2.28
C THR A 115 67.33 -4.50 2.33
N GLY A 116 67.35 -5.31 1.25
CA GLY A 116 66.40 -6.42 1.06
C GLY A 116 66.99 -7.84 1.11
N THR A 117 66.29 -8.77 0.47
CA THR A 117 66.44 -10.25 0.44
C THR A 117 65.88 -10.98 1.68
N GLY A 118 65.06 -12.03 1.54
CA GLY A 118 64.42 -12.54 0.32
C GLY A 118 63.58 -13.83 0.48
N THR A 119 62.85 -14.18 -0.58
CA THR A 119 62.22 -15.49 -0.93
C THR A 119 61.20 -16.12 0.03
N GLY A 120 59.95 -16.22 -0.43
CA GLY A 120 58.87 -17.06 0.13
C GLY A 120 57.56 -16.90 -0.64
N GLU A 121 57.09 -17.96 -1.28
CA GLU A 121 55.81 -18.05 -2.04
C GLU A 121 54.58 -18.21 -1.10
N PRO A 122 53.31 -17.97 -1.51
CA PRO A 122 52.77 -18.20 -2.86
C PRO A 122 51.88 -17.10 -3.48
N SER A 123 51.44 -17.34 -4.72
CA SER A 123 50.58 -16.47 -5.53
C SER A 123 49.12 -16.44 -5.08
N GLY A 124 48.64 -15.28 -4.63
CA GLY A 124 47.21 -14.96 -4.57
C GLY A 124 46.75 -14.25 -5.85
N THR A 125 45.62 -14.67 -6.44
CA THR A 125 44.97 -13.96 -7.54
C THR A 125 44.31 -12.69 -7.02
N GLY A 126 44.82 -11.51 -7.42
CA GLY A 126 44.33 -10.23 -6.94
C GLY A 126 42.90 -9.92 -7.40
N THR A 127 42.01 -9.66 -6.44
CA THR A 127 40.71 -9.03 -6.67
C THR A 127 40.92 -7.57 -7.05
N GLY A 128 40.82 -7.27 -8.35
CA GLY A 128 40.85 -5.88 -8.83
C GLY A 128 39.55 -5.17 -8.49
N THR A 129 39.55 -4.34 -7.45
CA THR A 129 38.50 -3.34 -7.23
C THR A 129 38.51 -2.34 -8.38
N VAL A 130 37.43 -2.30 -9.15
CA VAL A 130 37.21 -1.28 -10.18
C VAL A 130 36.67 -0.03 -9.49
N ASP A 131 37.36 1.09 -9.66
CA ASP A 131 36.90 2.41 -9.25
C ASP A 131 35.79 2.87 -10.21
N PRO A 132 34.53 3.07 -9.75
CA PRO A 132 33.42 3.44 -10.61
C PRO A 132 33.46 4.91 -11.06
N SER A 133 34.32 5.76 -10.47
CA SER A 133 34.37 7.20 -10.77
C SER A 133 34.95 7.56 -12.14
N GLY A 134 35.46 6.58 -12.89
CA GLY A 134 36.20 6.77 -14.15
C GLY A 134 35.41 6.63 -15.46
N VAL A 135 34.10 6.35 -15.44
CA VAL A 135 33.30 6.10 -16.66
C VAL A 135 32.35 7.26 -16.94
N GLU A 136 32.80 8.25 -17.72
CA GLU A 136 31.87 9.16 -18.39
C GLU A 136 31.05 8.37 -19.43
N PRO A 137 29.70 8.42 -19.42
CA PRO A 137 28.89 7.77 -20.43
C PRO A 137 28.99 8.54 -21.76
N THR A 138 29.99 8.20 -22.59
CA THR A 138 30.27 8.86 -23.88
C THR A 138 29.25 8.56 -25.00
N GLY A 139 28.08 8.05 -24.64
CA GLY A 139 26.93 7.92 -25.55
C GLY A 139 26.03 9.14 -25.43
N SER A 140 25.66 9.75 -26.55
CA SER A 140 24.60 10.76 -26.57
C SER A 140 23.29 10.14 -26.06
N TRP A 141 22.61 10.82 -25.13
CA TRP A 141 21.29 10.40 -24.65
C TRP A 141 20.30 10.21 -25.81
N GLN A 142 19.40 9.24 -25.66
CA GLN A 142 18.29 8.98 -26.55
C GLN A 142 17.01 8.74 -25.71
N PRO A 143 15.87 9.33 -26.11
CA PRO A 143 14.56 9.12 -25.48
C PRO A 143 14.22 7.65 -25.23
N TRP A 144 13.39 7.38 -24.21
CA TRP A 144 12.88 6.02 -24.03
C TRP A 144 11.90 5.64 -25.14
N ALA A 145 11.17 6.61 -25.69
CA ALA A 145 10.27 6.42 -26.83
C ALA A 145 10.96 5.86 -28.10
N ASP A 146 12.27 6.09 -28.27
CA ASP A 146 13.05 5.55 -29.39
C ASP A 146 13.65 4.15 -29.09
N ARG A 147 13.53 3.65 -27.85
CA ARG A 147 14.28 2.48 -27.35
C ARG A 147 13.43 1.34 -26.79
N VAL A 148 12.32 1.62 -26.10
CA VAL A 148 11.42 0.59 -25.55
C VAL A 148 10.12 0.52 -26.32
N VAL A 149 9.65 -0.71 -26.55
CA VAL A 149 8.30 -1.00 -27.02
C VAL A 149 7.40 -1.36 -25.85
N TRP A 150 6.15 -0.90 -25.91
CA TRP A 150 5.11 -1.26 -24.94
C TRP A 150 4.03 -2.10 -25.65
N PRO A 151 4.33 -3.38 -26.00
CA PRO A 151 3.45 -4.23 -26.79
C PRO A 151 2.21 -4.65 -26.00
N GLU A 152 1.26 -5.30 -26.68
CA GLU A 152 0.28 -6.16 -26.01
C GLU A 152 1.02 -7.24 -25.21
N GLY A 153 0.57 -7.50 -23.98
CA GLY A 153 1.20 -8.47 -23.09
C GLY A 153 0.79 -9.91 -23.37
N GLU A 154 1.67 -10.86 -23.07
CA GLU A 154 1.31 -12.28 -23.08
C GLU A 154 0.50 -12.63 -21.82
N ARG A 155 -0.81 -12.78 -21.96
CA ARG A 155 -1.71 -13.15 -20.86
C ARG A 155 -1.33 -14.46 -20.17
N ARG A 156 -1.10 -14.41 -18.86
CA ARG A 156 -1.09 -15.54 -17.93
C ARG A 156 -2.43 -15.58 -17.18
N ALA A 157 -3.19 -16.66 -17.34
CA ALA A 157 -4.54 -16.77 -16.81
C ALA A 157 -4.52 -16.87 -15.27
N GLY A 158 -5.15 -15.90 -14.60
CA GLY A 158 -5.37 -15.91 -13.16
C GLY A 158 -6.57 -16.79 -12.82
N GLY A 159 -7.75 -16.19 -12.70
CA GLY A 159 -8.95 -16.89 -12.25
C GLY A 159 -10.25 -16.18 -12.58
N PHE A 160 -11.30 -16.61 -11.91
CA PHE A 160 -12.55 -15.86 -11.78
C PHE A 160 -12.44 -14.92 -10.56
N GLY A 161 -13.21 -13.83 -10.52
CA GLY A 161 -13.07 -12.77 -9.50
C GLY A 161 -12.22 -11.58 -9.98
N TYR A 162 -11.41 -11.00 -9.10
CA TYR A 162 -10.60 -9.80 -9.34
C TYR A 162 -9.30 -9.81 -8.52
N THR A 163 -8.34 -8.93 -8.84
CA THR A 163 -7.09 -8.79 -8.08
C THR A 163 -6.77 -7.33 -7.77
N ASN A 164 -6.46 -7.07 -6.50
CA ASN A 164 -5.88 -5.82 -6.00
C ASN A 164 -4.40 -5.98 -5.60
N SER A 165 -3.89 -7.22 -5.54
CA SER A 165 -2.49 -7.52 -5.22
C SER A 165 -1.56 -6.94 -6.28
N SER A 166 -0.48 -6.29 -5.83
CA SER A 166 0.64 -5.96 -6.72
C SER A 166 1.50 -7.21 -6.91
N PRO A 167 1.86 -7.61 -8.15
CA PRO A 167 2.80 -8.70 -8.36
C PRO A 167 4.16 -8.46 -7.71
N ARG A 168 4.76 -9.52 -7.19
CA ARG A 168 6.09 -9.47 -6.55
C ARG A 168 6.99 -10.54 -7.17
N ARG A 169 8.17 -10.15 -7.67
CA ARG A 169 9.25 -11.12 -7.93
C ARG A 169 9.75 -11.65 -6.59
N VAL A 170 9.71 -12.97 -6.43
CA VAL A 170 10.22 -13.70 -5.27
C VAL A 170 11.34 -14.62 -5.74
N ASP A 171 12.45 -14.61 -5.02
CA ASP A 171 13.54 -15.56 -5.21
C ASP A 171 13.37 -16.68 -4.17
N PRO A 172 13.14 -17.96 -4.55
CA PRO A 172 12.75 -19.00 -3.60
C PRO A 172 13.90 -19.55 -2.73
N GLY A 173 15.14 -19.07 -2.93
CA GLY A 173 16.33 -19.62 -2.30
C GLY A 173 16.89 -20.86 -3.03
N ASP A 174 17.98 -21.42 -2.50
CA ASP A 174 18.67 -22.65 -2.96
C ASP A 174 19.00 -22.77 -4.47
N GLY A 175 18.98 -21.66 -5.21
CA GLY A 175 19.17 -21.65 -6.67
C GLY A 175 17.95 -22.13 -7.45
N GLY A 176 16.75 -22.08 -6.85
CA GLY A 176 15.49 -22.28 -7.56
C GLY A 176 15.18 -21.15 -8.55
N GLU A 177 14.27 -21.42 -9.48
CA GLU A 177 13.85 -20.42 -10.48
C GLU A 177 12.99 -19.33 -9.80
N ALA A 178 13.32 -18.06 -10.02
CA ALA A 178 12.57 -16.93 -9.48
C ALA A 178 11.12 -16.94 -9.99
N LEU A 179 10.20 -16.53 -9.12
CA LEU A 179 8.76 -16.56 -9.36
C LEU A 179 8.17 -15.15 -9.36
N VAL A 180 7.00 -14.98 -9.97
CA VAL A 180 6.11 -13.83 -9.70
C VAL A 180 4.87 -14.34 -8.96
N VAL A 181 4.65 -13.79 -7.76
CA VAL A 181 3.53 -14.16 -6.87
C VAL A 181 2.47 -13.06 -6.85
N VAL A 182 1.19 -13.44 -6.92
CA VAL A 182 0.03 -12.53 -6.95
C VAL A 182 -1.12 -13.11 -6.14
N GLY A 183 -1.78 -12.29 -5.33
CA GLY A 183 -3.04 -12.61 -4.64
C GLY A 183 -4.29 -12.17 -5.41
N ALA A 184 -5.44 -12.80 -5.13
CA ALA A 184 -6.73 -12.44 -5.71
C ALA A 184 -7.94 -12.78 -4.83
N ALA A 185 -9.10 -12.22 -5.21
CA ALA A 185 -10.44 -12.67 -4.83
C ALA A 185 -10.97 -13.70 -5.83
N THR A 186 -11.86 -14.60 -5.40
CA THR A 186 -12.55 -15.54 -6.30
C THR A 186 -14.04 -15.22 -6.46
N ASP A 187 -14.66 -15.75 -7.51
CA ASP A 187 -16.11 -15.63 -7.83
C ASP A 187 -17.06 -16.31 -6.81
N ASP A 188 -16.53 -17.09 -5.87
CA ASP A 188 -17.31 -17.68 -4.77
C ASP A 188 -17.08 -16.77 -3.55
N ASP A 189 -18.11 -16.01 -3.15
CA ASP A 189 -18.06 -14.71 -2.43
C ASP A 189 -17.46 -14.69 -0.99
N ALA A 190 -16.66 -15.68 -0.61
CA ALA A 190 -15.92 -15.76 0.65
C ALA A 190 -14.67 -16.67 0.52
N GLN A 191 -13.91 -16.56 -0.58
CA GLN A 191 -12.59 -17.20 -0.77
C GLN A 191 -11.66 -16.36 -1.66
N GLY A 192 -10.36 -16.45 -1.38
CA GLY A 192 -9.29 -15.90 -2.23
C GLY A 192 -8.37 -16.96 -2.79
N GLU A 193 -7.36 -16.53 -3.55
CA GLU A 193 -6.27 -17.38 -4.01
C GLU A 193 -4.93 -16.65 -4.07
N VAL A 194 -3.84 -17.41 -4.03
CA VAL A 194 -2.47 -16.98 -4.29
C VAL A 194 -1.94 -17.84 -5.43
N VAL A 195 -1.37 -17.21 -6.45
CA VAL A 195 -0.81 -17.88 -7.63
C VAL A 195 0.65 -17.47 -7.82
N ALA A 196 1.49 -18.42 -8.19
CA ALA A 196 2.87 -18.16 -8.60
C ALA A 196 3.14 -18.67 -10.01
N TRP A 197 3.88 -17.87 -10.80
CA TRP A 197 4.38 -18.25 -12.11
C TRP A 197 5.92 -18.20 -12.13
N ASP A 198 6.55 -19.14 -12.84
CA ASP A 198 8.00 -19.11 -13.07
C ASP A 198 8.36 -17.89 -13.93
N VAL A 199 9.35 -17.08 -13.54
CA VAL A 199 9.83 -15.93 -14.35
C VAL A 199 10.41 -16.41 -15.69
N ALA A 200 10.93 -17.64 -15.73
CA ALA A 200 11.63 -18.23 -16.87
C ALA A 200 10.77 -18.42 -18.14
N ASP A 201 9.51 -18.84 -17.99
CA ASP A 201 8.58 -19.06 -19.11
C ASP A 201 7.15 -18.53 -18.86
N GLY A 202 6.86 -18.08 -17.63
CA GLY A 202 5.54 -17.68 -17.17
C GLY A 202 4.55 -18.85 -17.02
N ARG A 203 5.03 -20.07 -16.82
CA ARG A 203 4.20 -21.24 -16.49
C ARG A 203 3.72 -21.14 -15.04
N GLU A 204 2.49 -21.57 -14.77
CA GLU A 204 1.99 -21.65 -13.39
C GLU A 204 2.77 -22.72 -12.62
N ARG A 205 3.32 -22.31 -11.48
CA ARG A 205 4.23 -23.10 -10.65
C ARG A 205 3.51 -23.76 -9.48
N TRP A 206 2.60 -23.02 -8.84
CA TRP A 206 1.68 -23.48 -7.81
C TRP A 206 0.51 -22.49 -7.65
N ARG A 207 -0.55 -22.94 -6.98
CA ARG A 207 -1.75 -22.15 -6.65
C ARG A 207 -2.37 -22.64 -5.34
N VAL A 208 -2.69 -21.71 -4.44
CA VAL A 208 -3.24 -21.95 -3.11
C VAL A 208 -4.57 -21.21 -2.98
N ARG A 209 -5.57 -21.79 -2.30
CA ARG A 209 -6.81 -21.10 -1.92
C ARG A 209 -6.72 -20.61 -0.47
N THR A 210 -7.32 -19.46 -0.19
CA THR A 210 -7.28 -18.79 1.12
C THR A 210 -8.69 -18.50 1.66
N ARG A 211 -8.80 -18.26 2.98
CA ARG A 211 -10.09 -18.01 3.67
C ARG A 211 -10.85 -16.81 3.09
N GLY A 212 -10.17 -15.72 2.77
CA GLY A 212 -10.70 -14.54 2.09
C GLY A 212 -9.77 -14.02 0.99
N GLU A 213 -10.17 -12.95 0.30
CA GLU A 213 -9.39 -12.26 -0.75
C GLU A 213 -7.99 -11.90 -0.26
N ILE A 214 -6.97 -12.19 -1.06
CA ILE A 214 -5.62 -11.65 -0.88
C ILE A 214 -5.46 -10.38 -1.72
N PHE A 215 -5.51 -9.22 -1.05
CA PHE A 215 -5.15 -7.93 -1.64
C PHE A 215 -3.72 -7.48 -1.26
N GLY A 216 -3.15 -8.04 -0.18
CA GLY A 216 -1.77 -7.81 0.22
C GLY A 216 -0.80 -8.32 -0.84
N SER A 217 0.28 -7.56 -1.05
CA SER A 217 1.34 -7.97 -1.98
C SER A 217 2.32 -8.90 -1.26
N ALA A 218 2.92 -9.87 -1.97
CA ALA A 218 3.80 -10.85 -1.31
C ALA A 218 4.99 -10.18 -0.62
N VAL A 219 5.31 -10.67 0.58
CA VAL A 219 6.48 -10.28 1.38
C VAL A 219 7.31 -11.53 1.64
N SER A 220 8.61 -11.49 1.36
CA SER A 220 9.49 -12.67 1.46
C SER A 220 10.12 -12.79 2.85
N VAL A 221 10.15 -14.01 3.39
CA VAL A 221 10.84 -14.36 4.64
C VAL A 221 11.97 -15.33 4.31
N SER A 222 13.21 -14.96 4.61
CA SER A 222 14.36 -15.86 4.48
C SER A 222 14.44 -16.77 5.69
N ARG A 223 14.47 -18.09 5.46
CA ARG A 223 14.56 -19.11 6.51
C ARG A 223 16.01 -19.37 6.93
N ALA A 224 16.19 -19.94 8.12
CA ALA A 224 17.50 -20.38 8.60
C ALA A 224 18.14 -21.54 7.79
N ASP A 225 17.37 -22.22 6.92
CA ASP A 225 17.87 -23.32 6.07
C ASP A 225 18.41 -22.90 4.69
N GLY A 226 18.14 -21.66 4.25
CA GLY A 226 18.53 -21.13 2.93
C GLY A 226 17.37 -21.01 1.92
N GLY A 227 16.20 -21.57 2.25
CA GLY A 227 14.96 -21.36 1.49
C GLY A 227 14.25 -20.05 1.84
N VAL A 228 13.23 -19.72 1.04
CA VAL A 228 12.39 -18.53 1.23
C VAL A 228 10.91 -18.91 1.29
N ASP A 229 10.19 -18.27 2.20
CA ASP A 229 8.73 -18.33 2.28
C ASP A 229 8.10 -16.99 1.85
N VAL A 230 6.81 -17.00 1.53
CA VAL A 230 6.02 -15.80 1.27
C VAL A 230 4.88 -15.64 2.28
N LEU A 231 4.75 -14.42 2.80
CA LEU A 231 3.60 -13.97 3.57
C LEU A 231 2.58 -13.33 2.62
N MET A 232 1.33 -13.74 2.75
CA MET A 232 0.20 -13.19 1.98
C MET A 232 -0.93 -12.79 2.94
N ALA A 233 -1.42 -11.55 2.82
CA ALA A 233 -2.39 -10.94 3.73
C ALA A 233 -3.65 -10.47 2.99
N GLY A 234 -4.79 -10.44 3.68
CA GLY A 234 -6.08 -10.24 3.04
C GLY A 234 -7.28 -10.02 3.96
N ARG A 235 -8.48 -10.14 3.37
CA ARG A 235 -9.77 -9.95 4.08
C ARG A 235 -10.08 -11.08 5.06
N ASP A 236 -11.07 -10.85 5.92
CA ASP A 236 -11.64 -11.87 6.82
C ASP A 236 -10.60 -12.55 7.73
N ALA A 237 -9.66 -11.74 8.24
CA ALA A 237 -8.48 -12.15 9.02
C ALA A 237 -7.57 -13.17 8.31
N THR A 238 -7.50 -13.14 6.98
CA THR A 238 -6.60 -14.00 6.21
C THR A 238 -5.16 -13.52 6.27
N LEU A 239 -4.29 -14.31 6.89
CA LEU A 239 -2.84 -14.19 6.84
C LEU A 239 -2.23 -15.59 6.74
N VAL A 240 -1.36 -15.84 5.76
CA VAL A 240 -0.72 -17.15 5.54
C VAL A 240 0.77 -17.02 5.24
N ARG A 241 1.57 -17.99 5.71
CA ARG A 241 2.98 -18.19 5.34
C ARG A 241 3.08 -19.45 4.48
N LEU A 242 3.62 -19.33 3.26
CA LEU A 242 3.72 -20.40 2.27
C LEU A 242 5.18 -20.59 1.83
N ASP A 243 5.65 -21.83 1.66
CA ASP A 243 6.96 -22.12 1.04
C ASP A 243 6.97 -21.58 -0.40
N ALA A 244 7.89 -20.67 -0.72
CA ALA A 244 7.86 -19.97 -2.00
C ALA A 244 8.08 -20.93 -3.19
N SER A 245 8.83 -22.02 -2.98
CA SER A 245 9.17 -22.97 -4.04
C SER A 245 8.03 -23.96 -4.37
N THR A 246 7.06 -24.16 -3.48
CA THR A 246 6.02 -25.20 -3.64
C THR A 246 4.59 -24.70 -3.44
N GLY A 247 4.38 -23.57 -2.77
CA GLY A 247 3.07 -23.14 -2.30
C GLY A 247 2.53 -24.02 -1.16
N ALA A 248 3.39 -24.79 -0.48
CA ALA A 248 2.99 -25.54 0.70
C ALA A 248 2.74 -24.58 1.87
N GLU A 249 1.62 -24.75 2.57
CA GLU A 249 1.32 -23.97 3.79
C GLU A 249 2.32 -24.33 4.90
N VAL A 250 3.01 -23.31 5.43
CA VAL A 250 3.84 -23.39 6.63
C VAL A 250 2.96 -23.18 7.85
N TRP A 251 2.16 -22.11 7.82
CA TRP A 251 1.04 -21.87 8.73
C TRP A 251 0.00 -20.94 8.08
N ALA A 252 -1.23 -20.99 8.60
CA ALA A 252 -2.32 -20.06 8.31
C ALA A 252 -2.93 -19.56 9.62
N PHE A 253 -3.22 -18.26 9.71
CA PHE A 253 -3.83 -17.67 10.90
C PHE A 253 -5.29 -18.12 11.07
N ASP A 254 -5.66 -18.61 12.26
CA ASP A 254 -7.03 -19.03 12.58
C ASP A 254 -7.70 -18.07 13.60
N PRO A 255 -8.51 -17.11 13.15
CA PRO A 255 -9.20 -16.16 14.04
C PRO A 255 -10.25 -16.82 14.96
N GLU A 256 -10.56 -18.11 14.77
CA GLU A 256 -11.46 -18.87 15.64
C GLU A 256 -10.74 -19.55 16.81
N ALA A 257 -9.39 -19.62 16.78
CA ALA A 257 -8.55 -20.23 17.82
C ALA A 257 -8.12 -19.23 18.91
N GLU A 258 -8.21 -17.94 18.61
CA GLU A 258 -7.82 -16.80 19.45
C GLU A 258 -8.74 -16.57 20.65
N ASP A 259 -8.26 -15.84 21.68
CA ASP A 259 -9.02 -15.55 22.92
C ASP A 259 -10.29 -14.70 22.69
N GLU A 260 -10.35 -13.93 21.60
CA GLU A 260 -11.52 -13.16 21.16
C GLU A 260 -11.95 -13.52 19.72
N PRO A 261 -12.63 -14.66 19.50
CA PRO A 261 -13.11 -15.04 18.17
C PRO A 261 -14.06 -14.00 17.58
N GLY A 262 -13.74 -13.51 16.39
CA GLY A 262 -14.52 -12.47 15.71
C GLY A 262 -14.20 -11.03 16.12
N SER A 263 -13.14 -10.75 16.90
CA SER A 263 -12.61 -9.37 17.06
C SER A 263 -11.51 -9.02 16.04
N TRP A 264 -11.32 -9.85 15.01
CA TRP A 264 -10.27 -9.73 13.99
C TRP A 264 -10.81 -9.21 12.65
N PHE A 265 -10.10 -8.24 12.06
CA PHE A 265 -10.43 -7.57 10.80
C PHE A 265 -9.50 -8.05 9.66
N ASN A 266 -9.40 -7.30 8.56
CA ASN A 266 -8.45 -7.61 7.48
C ASN A 266 -6.99 -7.45 7.98
N PHE A 267 -6.07 -8.22 7.40
CA PHE A 267 -4.63 -7.98 7.53
C PHE A 267 -4.09 -7.26 6.28
N TYR A 268 -3.24 -6.26 6.50
CA TYR A 268 -2.53 -5.55 5.42
C TYR A 268 -1.15 -6.17 5.19
N SER A 269 -0.35 -5.67 4.24
CA SER A 269 0.95 -6.27 3.95
C SER A 269 1.85 -6.19 5.20
N PRO A 270 2.40 -7.31 5.69
CA PRO A 270 3.18 -7.34 6.94
C PRO A 270 4.59 -6.81 6.71
N THR A 271 5.23 -6.37 7.80
CA THR A 271 6.67 -6.14 7.85
C THR A 271 7.36 -7.28 8.57
N VAL A 272 8.43 -7.81 7.98
CA VAL A 272 9.34 -8.73 8.68
C VAL A 272 10.23 -7.90 9.62
N VAL A 273 10.41 -8.39 10.85
CA VAL A 273 11.32 -7.83 11.86
C VAL A 273 12.36 -8.89 12.26
N GLY A 274 13.27 -8.56 13.18
CA GLY A 274 14.19 -9.56 13.73
C GLY A 274 13.47 -10.63 14.56
N ASP A 275 14.17 -11.73 14.84
CA ASP A 275 13.77 -12.73 15.85
C ASP A 275 13.72 -12.05 17.24
N VAL A 276 12.52 -11.70 17.69
CA VAL A 276 12.23 -11.08 19.00
C VAL A 276 11.56 -12.07 19.97
N THR A 277 10.99 -13.16 19.46
CA THR A 277 10.50 -14.30 20.25
C THR A 277 11.63 -15.20 20.77
N GLY A 278 12.76 -15.26 20.05
CA GLY A 278 13.87 -16.17 20.29
C GLY A 278 13.63 -17.58 19.77
N ASP A 279 12.74 -17.76 18.77
CA ASP A 279 12.41 -19.08 18.20
C ASP A 279 13.35 -19.53 17.06
N GLY A 280 14.11 -18.59 16.49
CA GLY A 280 15.13 -18.82 15.46
C GLY A 280 14.73 -18.39 14.05
N GLU A 281 13.50 -17.93 13.83
CA GLU A 281 13.03 -17.35 12.56
C GLU A 281 12.70 -15.85 12.71
N PRO A 282 12.71 -15.05 11.62
CA PRO A 282 12.34 -13.64 11.67
C PRO A 282 10.84 -13.44 11.95
N ASP A 283 10.50 -12.67 12.99
CA ASP A 283 9.11 -12.39 13.38
C ASP A 283 8.41 -11.38 12.46
N ILE A 284 7.10 -11.20 12.63
CA ILE A 284 6.29 -10.33 11.77
C ILE A 284 5.46 -9.32 12.56
N VAL A 285 5.40 -8.08 12.06
CA VAL A 285 4.47 -7.06 12.53
C VAL A 285 3.49 -6.71 11.41
N VAL A 286 2.21 -6.59 11.73
CA VAL A 286 1.14 -6.38 10.75
C VAL A 286 0.02 -5.51 11.32
N ALA A 287 -0.60 -4.69 10.47
CA ALA A 287 -1.82 -3.97 10.79
C ALA A 287 -3.04 -4.89 10.62
N ASN A 288 -3.94 -4.91 11.61
CA ASN A 288 -5.25 -5.56 11.54
C ASN A 288 -6.37 -4.52 11.68
N GLY A 289 -7.18 -4.31 10.64
CA GLY A 289 -8.20 -3.26 10.63
C GLY A 289 -9.12 -3.24 9.41
N GLY A 290 -10.05 -2.29 9.39
CA GLY A 290 -11.08 -2.15 8.36
C GLY A 290 -12.24 -3.13 8.55
N ASP A 291 -13.38 -2.65 9.05
CA ASP A 291 -14.60 -3.46 9.11
C ASP A 291 -15.29 -3.46 7.74
N VAL A 292 -15.22 -4.60 7.03
CA VAL A 292 -15.81 -4.77 5.69
C VAL A 292 -17.34 -4.86 5.71
N MET A 293 -17.97 -4.99 6.89
CA MET A 293 -19.41 -5.13 7.07
C MET A 293 -20.10 -3.83 7.52
N ALA A 294 -19.34 -2.80 7.90
CA ALA A 294 -19.86 -1.50 8.33
C ALA A 294 -20.04 -0.55 7.13
N GLU A 295 -21.18 0.13 7.03
CA GLU A 295 -21.43 1.12 5.98
C GLU A 295 -20.56 2.40 6.19
N PRO A 296 -20.37 3.25 5.15
CA PRO A 296 -19.62 4.50 5.29
C PRO A 296 -20.15 5.38 6.43
N PHE A 297 -19.22 5.91 7.25
CA PHE A 297 -19.49 6.69 8.47
C PHE A 297 -20.21 5.96 9.63
N GLU A 298 -20.49 4.65 9.54
CA GLU A 298 -20.93 3.89 10.72
C GLU A 298 -19.77 3.72 11.73
N PRO A 299 -20.00 3.73 13.06
CA PRO A 299 -18.92 3.60 14.04
C PRO A 299 -18.22 2.24 13.95
N ARG A 300 -16.89 2.24 13.81
CA ARG A 300 -16.10 1.03 13.56
C ARG A 300 -15.28 0.56 14.76
N GLY A 301 -14.83 -0.68 14.70
CA GLY A 301 -13.82 -1.21 15.61
C GLY A 301 -12.48 -0.51 15.41
N ALA A 302 -11.70 -0.41 16.48
CA ALA A 302 -10.34 0.12 16.39
C ALA A 302 -9.43 -0.86 15.65
N GLY A 303 -8.49 -0.31 14.89
CA GLY A 303 -7.37 -1.04 14.32
C GLY A 303 -6.42 -1.54 15.40
N HIS A 304 -5.61 -2.52 15.04
CA HIS A 304 -4.59 -3.08 15.90
C HIS A 304 -3.26 -3.18 15.16
N LEU A 305 -2.17 -2.92 15.88
CA LEU A 305 -0.83 -3.33 15.50
C LEU A 305 -0.56 -4.68 16.17
N VAL A 306 -0.14 -5.67 15.39
CA VAL A 306 -0.04 -7.07 15.83
C VAL A 306 1.35 -7.60 15.52
N LEU A 307 2.06 -8.07 16.55
CA LEU A 307 3.30 -8.82 16.46
C LEU A 307 2.96 -10.32 16.58
N LEU A 308 3.42 -11.13 15.62
CA LEU A 308 3.25 -12.59 15.65
C LEU A 308 4.59 -13.29 15.46
N SER A 309 4.71 -14.51 16.01
CA SER A 309 5.86 -15.39 15.77
C SER A 309 6.00 -15.66 14.27
N GLY A 310 7.20 -15.49 13.75
CA GLY A 310 7.53 -15.83 12.37
C GLY A 310 7.34 -17.32 12.09
N ALA A 311 7.78 -18.17 13.02
CA ALA A 311 7.76 -19.63 12.84
C ALA A 311 6.37 -20.25 12.96
N SER A 312 5.48 -19.71 13.80
CA SER A 312 4.17 -20.34 14.11
C SER A 312 2.93 -19.54 13.71
N GLY A 313 3.04 -18.21 13.54
CA GLY A 313 1.88 -17.32 13.41
C GLY A 313 1.14 -17.08 14.73
N GLU A 314 1.70 -17.46 15.88
CA GLU A 314 1.13 -17.21 17.22
C GLU A 314 1.22 -15.72 17.58
N VAL A 315 0.15 -15.14 18.15
CA VAL A 315 0.11 -13.72 18.55
C VAL A 315 0.99 -13.48 19.76
N VAL A 316 2.08 -12.74 19.58
CA VAL A 316 3.02 -12.35 20.64
C VAL A 316 2.50 -11.11 21.37
N GLN A 317 2.06 -10.10 20.61
CA GLN A 317 1.41 -8.92 21.16
C GLN A 317 0.38 -8.35 20.19
N ARG A 318 -0.75 -7.89 20.73
CA ARG A 318 -1.76 -7.12 20.02
C ARG A 318 -1.94 -5.78 20.74
N LEU A 319 -1.69 -4.65 20.06
CA LEU A 319 -1.92 -3.31 20.59
C LEU A 319 -3.02 -2.62 19.79
N ARG A 320 -3.98 -2.02 20.50
CA ARG A 320 -5.06 -1.22 19.89
C ARG A 320 -4.51 0.14 19.45
N ALA A 321 -4.99 0.65 18.31
CA ALA A 321 -4.69 2.00 17.84
C ALA A 321 -4.93 3.06 18.94
N PRO A 322 -4.00 4.02 19.14
CA PRO A 322 -4.02 4.93 20.29
C PRO A 322 -5.16 5.94 20.26
N ASP A 323 -5.52 6.44 19.07
CA ASP A 323 -6.72 7.25 18.83
C ASP A 323 -8.02 6.42 18.90
N GLY A 324 -7.91 5.10 18.71
CA GLY A 324 -9.02 4.16 18.65
C GLY A 324 -9.75 4.10 17.32
N MET A 325 -9.16 4.63 16.25
CA MET A 325 -9.68 4.55 14.89
C MET A 325 -9.26 3.24 14.22
N GLU A 326 -9.83 2.93 13.06
CA GLU A 326 -9.40 1.79 12.23
C GLU A 326 -8.03 2.02 11.57
N THR A 327 -7.53 1.02 10.85
CA THR A 327 -6.28 1.11 10.07
C THR A 327 -6.43 0.36 8.75
N TYR A 328 -5.87 0.93 7.68
CA TYR A 328 -5.75 0.32 6.35
C TYR A 328 -4.31 0.32 5.81
N MET A 329 -3.37 0.91 6.56
CA MET A 329 -2.00 1.09 6.09
C MET A 329 -1.21 -0.20 6.30
N SER A 330 -0.55 -0.71 5.25
CA SER A 330 0.49 -1.73 5.43
C SER A 330 1.63 -1.14 6.26
N THR A 331 2.13 -1.90 7.23
CA THR A 331 3.18 -1.43 8.16
C THR A 331 4.52 -1.24 7.45
N LEU A 332 5.40 -0.40 8.03
CA LEU A 332 6.78 -0.24 7.58
C LEU A 332 7.72 -0.29 8.80
N LEU A 333 8.99 -0.68 8.58
CA LEU A 333 10.03 -0.69 9.61
C LEU A 333 11.06 0.38 9.27
N LEU A 334 11.05 1.46 10.05
CA LEU A 334 12.14 2.43 10.09
C LEU A 334 13.28 1.78 10.88
N GLU A 335 14.39 1.51 10.21
CA GLU A 335 15.51 0.78 10.79
C GLU A 335 16.30 1.62 11.79
N ALA A 336 17.09 0.92 12.61
CA ALA A 336 18.12 1.54 13.42
C ALA A 336 19.10 2.34 12.54
N GLY A 337 19.28 3.63 12.85
CA GLY A 337 20.36 4.43 12.29
C GLY A 337 21.73 3.81 12.60
N ALA A 338 22.76 4.17 11.84
CA ALA A 338 24.11 3.59 11.93
C ALA A 338 24.80 3.69 13.31
N GLY A 339 24.23 4.46 14.26
CA GLY A 339 24.62 4.50 15.67
C GLY A 339 24.16 3.30 16.52
N GLY A 340 23.29 2.43 16.00
CA GLY A 340 22.68 1.33 16.77
C GLY A 340 21.49 1.77 17.63
N GLU A 341 20.64 2.62 17.05
CA GLU A 341 19.39 3.10 17.66
C GLU A 341 18.31 1.99 17.67
N GLU A 342 17.16 2.24 18.29
CA GLU A 342 16.05 1.27 18.26
C GLU A 342 15.23 1.43 16.97
N PRO A 343 14.89 0.35 16.24
CA PRO A 343 14.02 0.45 15.07
C PRO A 343 12.56 0.69 15.46
N TRP A 344 11.81 1.35 14.59
CA TRP A 344 10.44 1.79 14.83
C TRP A 344 9.47 1.20 13.81
N VAL A 345 8.30 0.75 14.30
CA VAL A 345 7.20 0.35 13.42
C VAL A 345 6.33 1.56 13.10
N LEU A 346 6.14 1.83 11.82
CA LEU A 346 5.28 2.88 11.28
C LEU A 346 3.93 2.30 10.84
N PHE A 347 2.84 2.97 11.20
CA PHE A 347 1.49 2.65 10.74
C PHE A 347 0.59 3.90 10.70
N GLY A 348 -0.52 3.82 9.97
CA GLY A 348 -1.50 4.89 9.82
C GLY A 348 -2.86 4.49 10.37
N THR A 349 -3.62 5.44 10.91
CA THR A 349 -5.00 5.24 11.40
C THR A 349 -6.03 6.03 10.59
N GLY A 350 -7.31 5.76 10.83
CA GLY A 350 -8.42 6.35 10.08
C GLY A 350 -8.55 5.75 8.67
N GLY A 351 -9.25 6.45 7.77
CA GLY A 351 -9.51 5.99 6.39
C GLY A 351 -10.23 7.03 5.53
N GLU A 352 -11.12 6.58 4.65
CA GLU A 352 -11.87 7.43 3.71
C GLU A 352 -12.95 8.29 4.40
N THR A 353 -13.42 7.84 5.57
CA THR A 353 -14.55 8.44 6.31
C THR A 353 -14.23 8.87 7.74
N PHE A 354 -13.10 8.40 8.30
CA PHE A 354 -12.67 8.70 9.66
C PHE A 354 -11.28 9.34 9.69
N ALA A 355 -11.16 10.40 10.50
CA ALA A 355 -9.89 11.06 10.78
C ALA A 355 -8.90 10.08 11.41
N GLY A 356 -7.62 10.23 11.12
CA GLY A 356 -6.55 9.47 11.76
C GLY A 356 -5.17 10.01 11.41
N SER A 357 -4.16 9.48 12.08
CA SER A 357 -2.81 10.06 12.13
C SER A 357 -1.76 9.11 11.57
N LEU A 358 -0.58 9.65 11.26
CA LEU A 358 0.63 8.82 11.12
C LEU A 358 1.21 8.57 12.51
N TRP A 359 1.52 7.32 12.82
CA TRP A 359 2.04 6.89 14.12
C TRP A 359 3.34 6.10 13.97
N ARG A 360 4.20 6.17 14.98
CA ARG A 360 5.29 5.20 15.20
C ARG A 360 5.29 4.64 16.62
N ILE A 361 5.91 3.47 16.80
CA ILE A 361 6.21 2.87 18.11
C ILE A 361 7.59 2.18 18.07
N PRO A 362 8.42 2.26 19.13
CA PRO A 362 9.66 1.49 19.20
C PRO A 362 9.38 -0.01 19.18
N LEU A 363 10.19 -0.81 18.47
CA LEU A 363 9.94 -2.24 18.32
C LEU A 363 10.00 -2.99 19.67
N ALA A 364 10.92 -2.66 20.57
CA ALA A 364 10.97 -3.28 21.89
C ALA A 364 9.80 -2.85 22.79
N ALA A 365 9.28 -1.63 22.61
CA ALA A 365 8.05 -1.18 23.27
C ALA A 365 6.82 -1.96 22.79
N LEU A 366 6.73 -2.26 21.47
CA LEU A 366 5.72 -3.18 20.94
C LEU A 366 5.89 -4.60 21.52
N VAL A 367 7.11 -5.13 21.59
CA VAL A 367 7.40 -6.48 22.14
C VAL A 367 6.97 -6.62 23.62
N VAL A 368 7.08 -5.56 24.44
CA VAL A 368 6.62 -5.59 25.84
C VAL A 368 5.18 -5.08 26.05
N GLY A 369 4.49 -4.71 24.97
CA GLY A 369 3.09 -4.26 25.01
C GLY A 369 2.86 -2.85 25.56
N ASP A 370 3.85 -1.95 25.51
CA ASP A 370 3.71 -0.58 26.02
C ASP A 370 2.98 0.33 25.03
N ALA A 371 1.65 0.30 25.09
CA ALA A 371 0.77 1.25 24.38
C ALA A 371 0.95 2.72 24.79
N GLY A 372 1.76 3.02 25.81
CA GLY A 372 2.17 4.38 26.16
C GLY A 372 3.28 4.95 25.27
N ALA A 373 3.95 4.11 24.47
CA ALA A 373 5.08 4.47 23.61
C ALA A 373 4.71 4.81 22.15
N PHE A 374 3.42 4.96 21.83
CA PHE A 374 2.98 5.47 20.52
C PHE A 374 3.28 6.97 20.39
N GLU A 375 4.03 7.35 19.35
CA GLU A 375 4.30 8.74 18.99
C GLU A 375 3.47 9.15 17.77
N GLU A 376 2.74 10.27 17.88
CA GLU A 376 1.98 10.87 16.77
C GLU A 376 2.91 11.71 15.90
N LEU A 377 3.04 11.35 14.63
CA LEU A 377 3.92 12.01 13.66
C LEU A 377 3.17 13.06 12.83
N VAL A 378 1.94 12.75 12.38
CA VAL A 378 1.10 13.69 11.63
C VAL A 378 -0.36 13.55 12.07
N ALA A 379 -0.85 14.50 12.85
CA ALA A 379 -2.26 14.56 13.24
C ALA A 379 -3.19 14.91 12.05
N PRO A 380 -4.46 14.45 12.05
CA PRO A 380 -5.42 14.75 10.99
C PRO A 380 -5.82 16.23 10.97
N VAL A 381 -5.81 16.83 9.77
CA VAL A 381 -6.37 18.17 9.53
C VAL A 381 -7.74 18.14 8.84
N THR A 382 -8.27 16.94 8.57
CA THR A 382 -9.58 16.69 7.94
C THR A 382 -10.30 15.51 8.60
N HIS A 383 -11.35 14.97 7.96
CA HIS A 383 -12.01 13.73 8.36
C HIS A 383 -11.42 12.47 7.68
N LYS A 384 -10.25 12.58 7.03
CA LYS A 384 -9.52 11.47 6.41
C LYS A 384 -8.37 10.99 7.30
N GLY A 385 -8.01 9.72 7.15
CA GLY A 385 -6.84 9.09 7.79
C GLY A 385 -5.69 8.84 6.83
N ILE A 386 -5.06 7.66 6.95
CA ILE A 386 -3.96 7.22 6.08
C ILE A 386 -4.20 5.78 5.62
N ILE A 387 -4.15 5.57 4.31
CA ILE A 387 -4.34 4.27 3.65
C ILE A 387 -3.06 3.85 2.91
N ALA A 388 -2.51 4.73 2.07
CA ALA A 388 -1.26 4.49 1.34
C ALA A 388 -0.03 4.55 2.28
N PRO A 389 0.79 3.49 2.38
CA PRO A 389 2.04 3.57 3.15
C PRO A 389 3.03 4.60 2.57
N PRO A 390 3.79 5.31 3.43
CA PRO A 390 4.91 6.18 3.05
C PRO A 390 6.03 5.48 2.27
N VAL A 391 7.05 6.27 1.90
CA VAL A 391 8.39 5.77 1.53
C VAL A 391 9.44 6.25 2.53
N LEU A 392 10.51 5.46 2.68
CA LEU A 392 11.66 5.71 3.54
C LEU A 392 12.91 5.98 2.70
N VAL A 393 13.61 7.08 2.98
CA VAL A 393 14.86 7.45 2.30
C VAL A 393 15.65 8.50 3.09
N ASP A 394 16.97 8.37 3.18
CA ASP A 394 17.86 9.39 3.74
C ASP A 394 17.88 10.68 2.85
N LEU A 395 17.32 11.78 3.36
CA LEU A 395 17.21 13.06 2.65
C LEU A 395 18.27 14.10 3.06
N ASP A 396 19.07 13.87 4.10
CA ASP A 396 20.09 14.82 4.58
C ASP A 396 21.53 14.30 4.52
N GLY A 397 21.73 12.99 4.48
CA GLY A 397 23.00 12.27 4.49
C GLY A 397 23.43 11.75 5.87
N SER A 398 22.52 11.67 6.83
CA SER A 398 22.78 11.25 8.22
C SER A 398 22.97 9.74 8.41
N GLY A 399 22.48 8.91 7.50
CA GLY A 399 22.35 7.46 7.70
C GLY A 399 21.18 7.05 8.60
N VAL A 400 20.20 7.94 8.79
CA VAL A 400 18.83 7.65 9.23
C VAL A 400 17.89 7.90 8.05
N GLU A 401 16.78 7.17 7.96
CA GLU A 401 15.84 7.33 6.84
C GLU A 401 14.69 8.26 7.17
N ASP A 402 14.47 9.28 6.34
CA ASP A 402 13.34 10.18 6.46
C ASP A 402 12.08 9.61 5.79
N ILE A 403 10.93 10.06 6.26
CA ILE A 403 9.62 9.52 5.89
C ILE A 403 8.94 10.49 4.94
N ILE A 404 8.52 10.03 3.74
CA ILE A 404 7.66 10.81 2.84
C ILE A 404 6.28 10.13 2.73
N ALA A 405 5.28 10.74 3.36
CA ALA A 405 3.93 10.20 3.52
C ALA A 405 2.92 10.90 2.60
N PRO A 406 2.15 10.17 1.76
CA PRO A 406 0.96 10.69 1.11
C PRO A 406 -0.22 10.65 2.10
N MET A 407 -0.67 11.82 2.56
CA MET A 407 -1.85 11.93 3.40
C MET A 407 -3.10 11.76 2.54
N TYR A 408 -4.10 11.01 3.01
CA TYR A 408 -5.35 10.77 2.27
C TYR A 408 -6.21 12.04 2.08
N ASP A 409 -5.79 13.18 2.64
CA ASP A 409 -6.43 14.49 2.49
C ASP A 409 -5.92 15.34 1.31
N GLY A 410 -4.90 14.86 0.56
CA GLY A 410 -4.34 15.57 -0.59
C GLY A 410 -2.97 16.22 -0.35
N ARG A 411 -2.36 16.04 0.83
CA ARG A 411 -1.01 16.52 1.15
C ARG A 411 0.05 15.43 0.97
N VAL A 412 1.27 15.84 0.62
CA VAL A 412 2.49 15.05 0.86
C VAL A 412 3.28 15.71 1.97
N VAL A 413 3.65 14.94 3.00
CA VAL A 413 4.41 15.42 4.16
C VAL A 413 5.73 14.66 4.22
N ALA A 414 6.85 15.37 4.39
CA ALA A 414 8.15 14.78 4.69
C ALA A 414 8.56 15.07 6.14
N LEU A 415 9.08 14.06 6.82
CA LEU A 415 9.47 14.09 8.23
C LEU A 415 10.87 13.50 8.42
N SER A 416 11.62 14.11 9.34
CA SER A 416 12.85 13.57 9.93
C SER A 416 12.60 12.17 10.50
N GLY A 417 13.40 11.20 10.08
CA GLY A 417 13.33 9.84 10.63
C GLY A 417 13.69 9.78 12.12
N ALA A 418 14.67 10.57 12.53
CA ALA A 418 15.20 10.55 13.90
C ALA A 418 14.17 11.06 14.94
N ASP A 419 13.59 12.23 14.70
CA ASP A 419 12.75 12.94 15.69
C ASP A 419 11.32 13.25 15.25
N GLY A 420 10.91 12.83 14.05
CA GLY A 420 9.58 13.07 13.51
C GLY A 420 9.29 14.53 13.12
N SER A 421 10.28 15.42 13.18
CA SER A 421 10.08 16.84 12.82
C SER A 421 9.83 17.03 11.33
N SER A 422 8.95 17.96 10.95
CA SER A 422 8.59 18.18 9.55
C SER A 422 9.73 18.87 8.77
N LEU A 423 10.11 18.26 7.65
CA LEU A 423 11.10 18.77 6.70
C LEU A 423 10.43 19.68 5.66
N TRP A 424 9.31 19.22 5.08
CA TRP A 424 8.48 19.97 4.14
C TRP A 424 7.06 19.39 4.06
N GLU A 425 6.12 20.21 3.58
CA GLU A 425 4.74 19.80 3.26
C GLU A 425 4.32 20.41 1.91
N VAL A 426 3.63 19.64 1.08
CA VAL A 426 3.05 20.06 -0.22
C VAL A 426 1.57 19.71 -0.24
N ASP A 427 0.71 20.73 -0.35
CA ASP A 427 -0.71 20.54 -0.60
C ASP A 427 -0.96 20.42 -2.11
N VAL A 428 -1.14 19.20 -2.61
CA VAL A 428 -1.31 18.91 -4.04
C VAL A 428 -2.61 19.53 -4.58
N ARG A 429 -3.62 19.73 -3.72
CA ARG A 429 -4.89 20.38 -4.07
C ARG A 429 -4.69 21.79 -4.64
N GLY A 430 -3.59 22.46 -4.29
CA GLY A 430 -3.26 23.81 -4.72
C GLY A 430 -2.56 23.96 -6.08
N LEU A 431 -2.21 22.87 -6.79
CA LEU A 431 -1.47 22.97 -8.06
C LEU A 431 -2.37 23.30 -9.27
N GLY A 432 -3.64 22.88 -9.23
CA GLY A 432 -4.62 23.19 -10.27
C GLY A 432 -5.01 24.68 -10.31
N ALA A 433 -5.32 25.22 -11.48
CA ALA A 433 -5.59 26.65 -11.67
C ALA A 433 -6.80 27.21 -10.88
N GLU A 434 -7.75 26.36 -10.53
CA GLU A 434 -8.89 26.67 -9.62
C GLU A 434 -8.81 25.88 -8.30
N GLY A 435 -7.72 25.11 -8.11
CA GLY A 435 -7.57 24.07 -7.09
C GLY A 435 -8.42 22.82 -7.33
N TRP A 436 -8.19 21.79 -6.53
CA TRP A 436 -9.09 20.62 -6.40
C TRP A 436 -9.67 20.59 -4.99
N PRO A 437 -11.00 20.49 -4.80
CA PRO A 437 -11.60 20.57 -3.47
C PRO A 437 -11.30 19.34 -2.60
N GLU A 438 -11.08 18.18 -3.24
CA GLU A 438 -10.78 16.91 -2.59
C GLU A 438 -9.89 16.08 -3.54
N LEU A 439 -8.81 15.53 -2.98
CA LEU A 439 -7.90 14.60 -3.63
C LEU A 439 -7.64 13.45 -2.66
N GLU A 440 -7.81 12.22 -3.12
CA GLU A 440 -7.58 11.00 -2.32
C GLU A 440 -6.50 10.13 -2.98
N THR A 441 -5.80 9.30 -2.20
CA THR A 441 -4.90 8.30 -2.77
C THR A 441 -4.74 7.03 -1.93
N MET A 442 -4.89 5.89 -2.59
CA MET A 442 -4.54 4.56 -2.07
C MET A 442 -3.15 4.11 -2.56
N SER A 443 -2.43 4.98 -3.28
CA SER A 443 -1.14 4.67 -3.89
C SER A 443 0.03 5.18 -3.07
N SER A 444 0.97 4.27 -2.78
CA SER A 444 2.26 4.65 -2.19
C SER A 444 3.11 5.44 -3.18
N PRO A 445 4.01 6.31 -2.72
CA PRO A 445 4.93 7.02 -3.59
C PRO A 445 5.94 6.09 -4.27
N ALA A 446 6.62 6.61 -5.29
CA ALA A 446 7.82 6.01 -5.86
C ALA A 446 8.98 7.00 -5.86
N LEU A 447 10.20 6.50 -5.62
CA LEU A 447 11.43 7.30 -5.65
C LEU A 447 12.24 6.98 -6.91
N GLY A 448 12.99 7.96 -7.42
CA GLY A 448 13.82 7.80 -8.61
C GLY A 448 14.77 8.98 -8.86
N ARG A 449 15.87 8.75 -9.58
CA ARG A 449 16.85 9.77 -9.99
C ARG A 449 16.40 10.46 -11.28
N PHE A 450 15.64 11.54 -11.13
CA PHE A 450 14.88 12.18 -12.22
C PHE A 450 15.62 13.35 -12.89
N GLY A 451 15.31 13.59 -14.17
CA GLY A 451 15.90 14.68 -14.96
C GLY A 451 17.37 14.46 -15.34
N GLU A 452 17.99 15.43 -16.00
CA GLU A 452 19.41 15.36 -16.40
C GLU A 452 20.35 15.47 -15.18
N GLU A 453 19.95 16.28 -14.19
CA GLU A 453 20.66 16.51 -12.92
C GLU A 453 20.49 15.36 -11.90
N ARG A 454 19.72 14.29 -12.23
CA ARG A 454 19.50 13.10 -11.38
C ARG A 454 18.96 13.41 -9.98
N VAL A 455 18.12 14.43 -9.88
CA VAL A 455 17.46 14.84 -8.63
C VAL A 455 16.73 13.63 -8.04
N LEU A 456 16.98 13.31 -6.78
CA LEU A 456 16.16 12.32 -6.07
C LEU A 456 14.75 12.91 -5.96
N ALA A 457 13.83 12.32 -6.70
CA ALA A 457 12.47 12.80 -6.83
C ALA A 457 11.48 11.76 -6.30
N VAL A 458 10.35 12.25 -5.80
CA VAL A 458 9.20 11.45 -5.36
C VAL A 458 8.03 11.66 -6.31
N ALA A 459 7.53 10.57 -6.88
CA ALA A 459 6.35 10.54 -7.72
C ALA A 459 5.13 10.09 -6.90
N THR A 460 3.99 10.76 -7.09
CA THR A 460 2.69 10.41 -6.47
C THR A 460 1.55 10.48 -7.48
N THR A 461 0.48 9.73 -7.18
CA THR A 461 -0.77 9.68 -7.94
C THR A 461 -1.95 9.98 -7.02
N TRP A 462 -2.95 10.69 -7.54
CA TRP A 462 -4.12 11.17 -6.81
C TRP A 462 -5.38 11.02 -7.64
N SER A 463 -6.51 10.78 -6.98
CA SER A 463 -7.83 10.67 -7.60
C SER A 463 -8.65 11.93 -7.26
N ILE A 464 -9.25 12.57 -8.26
CA ILE A 464 -10.00 13.84 -8.11
C ILE A 464 -11.44 13.55 -7.69
N GLY A 465 -11.80 13.98 -6.49
CA GLY A 465 -13.08 13.67 -5.85
C GLY A 465 -12.89 12.83 -4.58
N ALA A 466 -13.92 12.06 -4.24
CA ALA A 466 -13.92 11.18 -3.06
C ALA A 466 -14.51 9.81 -3.42
N PHE A 467 -14.03 8.74 -2.78
CA PHE A 467 -14.53 7.39 -2.96
C PHE A 467 -16.05 7.31 -2.69
N PRO A 468 -16.85 6.60 -3.53
CA PRO A 468 -16.47 5.80 -4.70
C PRO A 468 -16.52 6.56 -6.05
N ALA A 469 -16.54 7.89 -6.05
CA ALA A 469 -16.88 8.72 -7.21
C ALA A 469 -15.73 9.67 -7.64
N PHE A 470 -14.70 9.08 -8.27
CA PHE A 470 -13.59 9.83 -8.85
C PHE A 470 -13.88 10.32 -10.28
N THR A 471 -13.31 11.48 -10.64
CA THR A 471 -13.64 12.24 -11.86
C THR A 471 -12.47 12.47 -12.82
N GLY A 472 -11.26 12.10 -12.41
CA GLY A 472 -10.00 12.26 -13.12
C GLY A 472 -8.84 12.07 -12.16
N GLY A 473 -7.60 12.10 -12.65
CA GLY A 473 -6.40 11.85 -11.85
C GLY A 473 -5.40 13.02 -11.91
N VAL A 474 -4.59 13.15 -10.86
CA VAL A 474 -3.43 14.05 -10.83
C VAL A 474 -2.15 13.23 -10.63
N ARG A 475 -1.15 13.48 -11.46
CA ARG A 475 0.19 12.84 -11.40
C ARG A 475 1.19 13.94 -11.03
N VAL A 476 2.02 13.72 -10.01
CA VAL A 476 2.96 14.75 -9.51
C VAL A 476 4.34 14.15 -9.29
N VAL A 477 5.39 14.87 -9.69
CA VAL A 477 6.79 14.59 -9.34
C VAL A 477 7.37 15.79 -8.61
N MET A 478 7.90 15.57 -7.42
CA MET A 478 8.55 16.58 -6.57
C MET A 478 10.01 16.21 -6.30
N ASP A 479 10.86 17.19 -6.05
CA ASP A 479 12.16 17.00 -5.43
C ASP A 479 11.96 16.45 -4.01
N ALA A 480 12.53 15.29 -3.71
CA ALA A 480 12.26 14.58 -2.45
C ALA A 480 12.87 15.26 -1.22
N ARG A 481 13.88 16.13 -1.39
CA ARG A 481 14.57 16.83 -0.28
C ARG A 481 13.91 18.15 0.08
N THR A 482 13.09 18.72 -0.81
CA THR A 482 12.51 20.08 -0.65
C THR A 482 11.01 20.18 -0.89
N GLY A 483 10.35 19.14 -1.41
CA GLY A 483 8.96 19.19 -1.85
C GLY A 483 8.73 20.05 -3.11
N SER A 484 9.79 20.57 -3.74
CA SER A 484 9.67 21.43 -4.92
C SER A 484 9.05 20.67 -6.08
N VAL A 485 7.84 21.05 -6.51
CA VAL A 485 7.16 20.39 -7.65
C VAL A 485 7.98 20.60 -8.92
N LEU A 486 8.48 19.50 -9.48
CA LEU A 486 9.27 19.45 -10.70
C LEU A 486 8.36 19.33 -11.93
N TRP A 487 7.29 18.53 -11.83
CA TRP A 487 6.34 18.28 -12.91
C TRP A 487 4.99 17.82 -12.36
N TRP A 488 3.90 18.13 -13.06
CA TRP A 488 2.58 17.52 -12.83
C TRP A 488 1.75 17.45 -14.11
N ASP A 489 0.75 16.57 -14.12
CA ASP A 489 -0.19 16.33 -15.23
C ASP A 489 -1.57 15.92 -14.68
N VAL A 490 -2.59 16.04 -15.52
CA VAL A 490 -3.99 15.71 -15.19
C VAL A 490 -4.58 14.81 -16.27
N ASP A 491 -5.37 13.83 -15.87
CA ASP A 491 -5.97 12.83 -16.76
C ASP A 491 -7.47 12.58 -16.48
N ASP A 492 -8.10 11.77 -17.34
CA ASP A 492 -9.48 11.31 -17.25
C ASP A 492 -9.64 9.96 -16.53
N THR A 493 -8.65 9.52 -15.75
CA THR A 493 -8.62 8.22 -15.06
C THR A 493 -9.09 8.34 -13.61
N GLY A 494 -9.88 7.38 -13.13
CA GLY A 494 -10.54 7.47 -11.83
C GLY A 494 -9.78 6.82 -10.69
N PHE A 495 -8.94 5.83 -10.99
CA PHE A 495 -8.15 5.10 -10.01
C PHE A 495 -6.71 5.02 -10.50
N ALA A 496 -5.74 5.19 -9.61
CA ALA A 496 -4.33 4.99 -9.93
C ALA A 496 -3.73 3.86 -9.08
N ALA A 497 -2.91 3.03 -9.72
CA ALA A 497 -1.95 2.20 -9.03
C ALA A 497 -0.73 3.06 -8.60
N SER A 498 0.14 2.50 -7.75
CA SER A 498 1.34 3.25 -7.33
C SER A 498 2.26 3.46 -8.53
N PRO A 499 2.90 4.63 -8.67
CA PRO A 499 3.94 4.80 -9.67
C PRO A 499 5.09 3.81 -9.44
N VAL A 500 5.89 3.58 -10.48
CA VAL A 500 7.13 2.81 -10.43
C VAL A 500 8.24 3.58 -11.14
N ALA A 501 9.50 3.31 -10.79
CA ALA A 501 10.66 3.99 -11.35
C ALA A 501 11.64 2.98 -11.93
N VAL A 502 12.09 3.21 -13.16
CA VAL A 502 12.88 2.27 -13.94
C VAL A 502 14.06 2.98 -14.59
N SER A 503 15.24 2.36 -14.53
CA SER A 503 16.48 2.99 -14.98
C SER A 503 16.72 2.83 -16.48
N LEU A 504 17.18 3.89 -17.14
CA LEU A 504 17.28 3.99 -18.60
C LEU A 504 18.53 3.35 -19.21
N GLY A 505 19.45 2.86 -18.37
CA GLY A 505 20.79 2.40 -18.74
C GLY A 505 21.88 3.28 -18.13
N GLY A 506 23.09 3.20 -18.70
CA GLY A 506 24.36 3.68 -18.09
C GLY A 506 24.52 5.17 -17.80
N GLY A 507 23.43 5.96 -17.78
CA GLY A 507 23.42 7.33 -17.26
C GLY A 507 23.11 7.44 -15.76
N GLY A 508 22.49 6.43 -15.14
CA GLY A 508 22.03 6.51 -13.74
C GLY A 508 20.86 7.48 -13.54
N ARG A 509 19.89 7.42 -14.46
CA ARG A 509 18.68 8.24 -14.54
C ARG A 509 17.48 7.32 -14.69
N ASP A 510 16.39 7.66 -14.03
CA ASP A 510 15.17 6.88 -13.99
C ASP A 510 14.00 7.66 -14.59
N ALA A 511 13.12 6.98 -15.31
CA ALA A 511 11.80 7.51 -15.67
C ALA A 511 10.75 6.95 -14.70
N PHE A 512 9.74 7.77 -14.41
CA PHE A 512 8.55 7.31 -13.71
C PHE A 512 7.53 6.75 -14.70
N VAL A 513 6.98 5.58 -14.37
CA VAL A 513 5.85 4.96 -15.08
C VAL A 513 4.64 5.06 -14.17
N PHE A 514 3.62 5.77 -14.67
CA PHE A 514 2.33 5.95 -14.03
C PHE A 514 1.33 5.00 -14.68
N VAL A 515 0.49 4.35 -13.87
CA VAL A 515 -0.47 3.34 -14.35
C VAL A 515 -1.81 3.62 -13.69
N SER A 516 -2.77 4.11 -14.48
CA SER A 516 -4.08 4.56 -13.99
C SER A 516 -5.21 4.05 -14.86
N THR A 517 -6.40 3.89 -14.29
CA THR A 517 -7.50 3.11 -14.83
C THR A 517 -8.75 3.99 -15.02
N SER A 518 -9.37 3.90 -16.20
CA SER A 518 -10.50 4.75 -16.60
C SER A 518 -11.75 4.50 -15.72
N PRO A 519 -12.47 5.55 -15.27
CA PRO A 519 -13.64 5.38 -14.42
C PRO A 519 -14.79 4.73 -15.18
N GLY A 520 -15.44 3.72 -14.58
CA GLY A 520 -16.59 3.04 -15.14
C GLY A 520 -16.88 1.70 -14.45
N PRO A 521 -18.09 1.12 -14.61
CA PRO A 521 -18.54 -0.05 -13.86
C PRO A 521 -17.71 -1.32 -14.04
N LEU A 522 -16.87 -1.38 -15.08
CA LEU A 522 -15.95 -2.49 -15.39
C LEU A 522 -14.52 -2.01 -15.65
N ALA A 523 -14.24 -0.72 -15.43
CA ALA A 523 -12.92 -0.10 -15.59
C ALA A 523 -12.22 -0.53 -16.90
N GLU A 524 -12.85 -0.21 -18.03
CA GLU A 524 -12.63 -0.84 -19.34
C GLU A 524 -11.20 -0.75 -19.90
N SER A 525 -10.39 0.22 -19.43
CA SER A 525 -9.00 0.41 -19.85
C SER A 525 -8.09 0.95 -18.75
N THR A 526 -6.80 0.64 -18.87
CA THR A 526 -5.69 1.28 -18.15
C THR A 526 -4.89 2.15 -19.11
N GLU A 527 -4.64 3.40 -18.74
CA GLU A 527 -3.57 4.22 -19.30
C GLU A 527 -2.25 3.97 -18.56
N LEU A 528 -1.20 3.69 -19.33
CA LEU A 528 0.19 3.79 -18.89
C LEU A 528 0.79 5.07 -19.46
N LEU A 529 1.52 5.81 -18.63
CA LEU A 529 2.27 7.01 -19.02
C LEU A 529 3.71 6.91 -18.52
N VAL A 530 4.69 7.12 -19.42
CA VAL A 530 6.12 7.17 -19.08
C VAL A 530 6.61 8.61 -19.14
N LEU A 531 7.22 9.05 -18.05
CA LEU A 531 7.81 10.38 -17.91
C LEU A 531 9.34 10.27 -17.81
N ASP A 532 10.02 10.36 -18.95
CA ASP A 532 11.50 10.46 -19.01
C ASP A 532 11.97 11.93 -18.99
N GLY A 533 11.50 12.69 -17.99
CA GLY A 533 12.00 14.04 -17.68
C GLY A 533 11.02 15.20 -17.87
N LEU A 534 11.57 16.41 -17.82
CA LEU A 534 10.82 17.68 -17.77
C LEU A 534 10.31 18.18 -19.14
N ALA A 535 10.72 17.55 -20.24
CA ALA A 535 10.24 17.89 -21.59
C ALA A 535 8.76 17.52 -21.81
N GLY A 536 8.19 16.70 -20.93
CA GLY A 536 6.85 16.15 -21.01
C GLY A 536 6.86 14.62 -20.99
N PRO A 537 5.69 13.97 -20.89
CA PRO A 537 5.59 12.52 -20.98
C PRO A 537 5.92 12.05 -22.40
N GLU A 538 6.89 11.15 -22.53
CA GLU A 538 7.35 10.68 -23.84
C GLU A 538 6.40 9.63 -24.44
N ILE A 539 5.70 8.87 -23.59
CA ILE A 539 4.89 7.73 -24.00
C ILE A 539 3.57 7.74 -23.25
N ARG A 540 2.44 7.57 -23.97
CA ARG A 540 1.15 7.14 -23.42
C ARG A 540 0.67 5.90 -24.18
N VAL A 541 0.17 4.90 -23.46
CA VAL A 541 -0.41 3.67 -24.00
C VAL A 541 -1.74 3.42 -23.29
N ARG A 542 -2.77 2.96 -24.00
CA ARG A 542 -4.00 2.46 -23.37
C ARG A 542 -4.18 0.98 -23.70
N TRP A 543 -4.36 0.15 -22.67
CA TRP A 543 -4.60 -1.28 -22.76
C TRP A 543 -5.99 -1.64 -22.19
N PRO A 544 -6.63 -2.73 -22.65
CA PRO A 544 -7.91 -3.16 -22.10
C PRO A 544 -7.78 -3.70 -20.66
N GLY A 545 -8.92 -3.69 -19.96
CA GLY A 545 -9.04 -4.16 -18.57
C GLY A 545 -8.47 -3.19 -17.54
N ALA A 546 -8.79 -3.46 -16.28
CA ALA A 546 -8.50 -2.62 -15.13
C ALA A 546 -7.23 -3.06 -14.41
N THR A 547 -6.40 -2.11 -13.98
CA THR A 547 -5.23 -2.34 -13.13
C THR A 547 -5.34 -1.45 -11.88
N LEU A 548 -5.44 -2.10 -10.71
CA LEU A 548 -5.44 -1.46 -9.39
C LEU A 548 -4.19 -1.84 -8.59
N GLY A 549 -3.82 -3.13 -8.60
CA GLY A 549 -2.50 -3.57 -8.15
C GLY A 549 -1.38 -2.94 -8.99
N THR A 550 -0.27 -2.60 -8.35
CA THR A 550 0.88 -1.97 -9.02
C THR A 550 1.64 -2.98 -9.86
N PRO A 551 1.86 -2.76 -11.17
CA PRO A 551 2.69 -3.65 -11.99
C PRO A 551 4.12 -3.77 -11.45
N TRP A 552 4.72 -4.95 -11.61
CA TRP A 552 6.14 -5.15 -11.35
C TRP A 552 6.93 -5.01 -12.66
N ILE A 553 8.05 -4.28 -12.64
CA ILE A 553 8.97 -4.13 -13.77
C ILE A 553 10.37 -4.55 -13.35
N GLY A 554 11.02 -5.43 -14.11
CA GLY A 554 12.38 -5.87 -13.82
C GLY A 554 12.92 -6.88 -14.81
N GLU A 555 13.98 -7.60 -14.42
CA GLU A 555 14.66 -8.58 -15.26
C GLU A 555 13.83 -9.85 -15.47
N GLY A 556 13.67 -10.24 -16.74
CA GLY A 556 13.03 -11.46 -17.22
C GLY A 556 14.02 -12.58 -17.52
N ALA A 557 13.50 -13.67 -18.10
CA ALA A 557 14.19 -14.94 -18.28
C ALA A 557 15.50 -14.90 -19.08
N ALA A 558 15.63 -13.97 -20.02
CA ALA A 558 16.75 -13.85 -20.93
C ALA A 558 17.61 -12.60 -20.65
N GLY A 559 17.45 -11.98 -19.47
CA GLY A 559 18.03 -10.68 -19.16
C GLY A 559 17.29 -9.51 -19.81
N GLU A 560 16.07 -9.73 -20.34
CA GLU A 560 15.25 -8.67 -20.94
C GLU A 560 14.42 -7.92 -19.89
N LEU A 561 14.13 -6.63 -20.12
CA LEU A 561 13.24 -5.87 -19.25
C LEU A 561 11.77 -6.28 -19.50
N VAL A 562 11.07 -6.70 -18.46
CA VAL A 562 9.67 -7.14 -18.52
C VAL A 562 8.79 -6.39 -17.52
N MET A 563 7.54 -6.13 -17.89
CA MET A 563 6.47 -5.70 -16.98
C MET A 563 5.47 -6.84 -16.78
N TRP A 564 5.14 -7.13 -15.52
CA TRP A 564 4.04 -8.01 -15.10
C TRP A 564 2.90 -7.12 -14.58
N ARG A 565 1.87 -6.91 -15.42
CA ARG A 565 0.72 -6.06 -15.14
C ARG A 565 -0.44 -6.92 -14.58
N PRO A 566 -0.92 -6.72 -13.34
CA PRO A 566 -2.14 -7.36 -12.87
C PRO A 566 -3.34 -6.72 -13.56
N VAL A 567 -4.30 -7.55 -14.00
CA VAL A 567 -5.49 -7.09 -14.71
C VAL A 567 -6.73 -7.82 -14.23
N TYR A 568 -7.86 -7.11 -14.12
CA TYR A 568 -9.18 -7.73 -14.07
C TYR A 568 -10.15 -7.07 -15.05
N GLY A 569 -11.25 -7.75 -15.36
CA GLY A 569 -12.30 -7.22 -16.23
C GLY A 569 -13.24 -8.31 -16.74
N VAL A 570 -13.92 -7.99 -17.84
CA VAL A 570 -14.74 -8.96 -18.61
C VAL A 570 -13.96 -9.36 -19.85
N ASP A 571 -13.82 -10.66 -20.09
CA ASP A 571 -13.01 -11.17 -21.18
C ASP A 571 -13.72 -11.04 -22.54
N GLY A 572 -12.96 -10.75 -23.59
CA GLY A 572 -13.45 -10.53 -24.96
C GLY A 572 -13.72 -11.81 -25.76
N VAL A 573 -13.96 -12.92 -25.07
CA VAL A 573 -14.14 -14.27 -25.63
C VAL A 573 -15.52 -14.79 -25.22
N ASP A 574 -16.20 -15.49 -26.13
CA ASP A 574 -17.60 -15.89 -25.98
C ASP A 574 -17.93 -16.55 -24.62
N ASP A 575 -18.93 -15.98 -23.94
CA ASP A 575 -19.62 -16.46 -22.73
C ASP A 575 -18.84 -16.52 -21.40
N PRO A 576 -18.91 -15.43 -20.61
CA PRO A 576 -19.26 -15.50 -19.20
C PRO A 576 -20.79 -15.42 -19.03
N ALA A 577 -21.36 -16.30 -18.19
CA ALA A 577 -22.71 -16.08 -17.68
C ALA A 577 -22.78 -14.68 -17.03
N PRO A 578 -23.78 -13.85 -17.39
CA PRO A 578 -23.69 -12.40 -17.19
C PRO A 578 -23.55 -12.02 -15.71
N GLY A 579 -22.44 -11.36 -15.38
CA GLY A 579 -22.13 -10.86 -14.04
C GLY A 579 -20.86 -11.42 -13.39
N ARG A 580 -20.08 -12.27 -14.06
CA ARG A 580 -18.80 -12.82 -13.54
C ARG A 580 -17.58 -12.10 -14.12
N SER A 581 -16.67 -11.65 -13.26
CA SER A 581 -15.40 -11.05 -13.67
C SER A 581 -14.28 -12.09 -13.75
N ARG A 582 -13.19 -11.75 -14.43
CA ARG A 582 -11.96 -12.55 -14.46
C ARG A 582 -10.76 -11.69 -14.13
N TRP A 583 -9.72 -12.34 -13.63
CA TRP A 583 -8.42 -11.72 -13.41
C TRP A 583 -7.30 -12.50 -14.11
N TRP A 584 -6.25 -11.80 -14.52
CA TRP A 584 -5.08 -12.34 -15.20
C TRP A 584 -3.86 -11.44 -14.99
N VAL A 585 -2.69 -11.88 -15.45
CA VAL A 585 -1.47 -11.05 -15.47
C VAL A 585 -0.98 -10.96 -16.92
N ASP A 586 -0.85 -9.76 -17.45
CA ASP A 586 -0.29 -9.53 -18.79
C ASP A 586 1.23 -9.30 -18.66
N VAL A 587 2.02 -10.10 -19.38
CA VAL A 587 3.50 -10.02 -19.35
C VAL A 587 3.98 -9.31 -20.61
N HIS A 588 4.42 -8.06 -20.46
CA HIS A 588 4.90 -7.21 -21.54
C HIS A 588 6.44 -7.25 -21.57
N ARG A 589 7.04 -7.76 -22.66
CA ARG A 589 8.51 -7.68 -22.86
C ARG A 589 8.84 -6.37 -23.55
N LEU A 590 9.69 -5.55 -22.94
CA LEU A 590 9.86 -4.14 -23.31
C LEU A 590 10.87 -3.92 -24.45
N GLY A 591 11.50 -4.99 -24.96
CA GLY A 591 12.36 -4.97 -26.14
C GLY A 591 13.80 -4.49 -25.90
N VAL A 592 14.19 -4.30 -24.63
CA VAL A 592 15.55 -3.95 -24.20
C VAL A 592 16.08 -4.95 -23.18
N GLU A 593 17.39 -5.01 -23.04
CA GLU A 593 18.05 -5.65 -21.89
C GLU A 593 17.65 -4.91 -20.59
N ALA A 594 17.52 -5.64 -19.49
CA ALA A 594 17.28 -5.06 -18.18
C ALA A 594 18.52 -4.27 -17.71
N PRO A 595 18.35 -3.11 -17.06
CA PRO A 595 19.46 -2.45 -16.40
C PRO A 595 19.91 -3.30 -15.20
N ALA A 596 21.20 -3.24 -14.84
CA ALA A 596 21.75 -3.95 -13.69
C ALA A 596 21.13 -3.55 -12.34
N TRP A 597 20.30 -2.50 -12.31
CA TRP A 597 19.47 -2.10 -11.18
C TRP A 597 18.21 -1.37 -11.68
N VAL A 598 17.08 -1.60 -11.01
CA VAL A 598 15.79 -0.94 -11.27
C VAL A 598 15.37 -0.19 -10.01
N ALA A 599 15.05 1.10 -10.15
CA ALA A 599 14.99 2.02 -9.03
C ALA A 599 13.85 1.79 -8.04
N TRP A 600 12.65 1.57 -8.57
CA TRP A 600 11.45 1.32 -7.79
C TRP A 600 10.57 0.32 -8.56
N PRO A 601 10.91 -0.98 -8.57
CA PRO A 601 10.40 -1.97 -9.52
C PRO A 601 8.93 -2.36 -9.32
N GLY A 602 8.22 -1.85 -8.32
CA GLY A 602 6.84 -2.23 -8.01
C GLY A 602 6.33 -1.55 -6.74
N TYR A 603 5.19 -2.02 -6.22
CA TYR A 603 4.63 -1.54 -4.96
C TYR A 603 5.64 -1.62 -3.82
N LEU A 604 5.88 -0.50 -3.14
CA LEU A 604 6.88 -0.35 -2.08
C LEU A 604 8.32 -0.74 -2.50
N GLY A 605 8.65 -0.53 -3.78
CA GLY A 605 10.01 -0.59 -4.29
C GLY A 605 10.63 -1.99 -4.31
N TYR A 606 11.94 -2.05 -4.10
CA TYR A 606 12.69 -3.31 -4.06
C TYR A 606 12.34 -4.10 -2.79
N GLY A 607 12.09 -5.41 -2.93
CA GLY A 607 11.63 -6.28 -1.84
C GLY A 607 10.21 -5.99 -1.32
N GLY A 608 9.66 -4.80 -1.54
CA GLY A 608 8.39 -4.34 -0.96
C GLY A 608 8.52 -3.65 0.39
N ALA A 609 9.74 -3.28 0.80
CA ALA A 609 10.02 -2.71 2.13
C ALA A 609 9.75 -1.19 2.25
N GLY A 610 9.33 -0.51 1.16
CA GLY A 610 9.08 0.94 1.15
C GLY A 610 10.35 1.79 1.19
N ARG A 611 11.53 1.16 1.06
CA ARG A 611 12.86 1.75 1.27
C ARG A 611 13.58 2.04 -0.04
N TRP A 612 14.18 3.23 -0.14
CA TRP A 612 15.16 3.54 -1.19
C TRP A 612 16.51 2.87 -0.89
N THR A 613 16.93 1.95 -1.77
CA THR A 613 18.23 1.27 -1.70
C THR A 613 19.17 1.67 -2.86
N GLY A 614 18.90 2.81 -3.50
CA GLY A 614 19.54 3.17 -4.76
C GLY A 614 20.95 3.75 -4.64
N PRO A 615 21.88 3.33 -5.50
CA PRO A 615 23.23 3.87 -5.59
C PRO A 615 23.23 5.32 -6.09
#